data_AF-A0A2H9MKX2-F1
#
_entry.id   AF-A0A2H9MKX2-F1
#
_cell.length_a   1.000
_cell.length_b   1.000
_cell.length_c   1.000
_cell.angle_alpha   90.00
_cell.angle_beta   90.00
_cell.angle_gamma   90.00
#
_symmetry.space_group_name_H-M   'P 1'
#
loop_
_entity.id
_entity.type
_entity.pdbx_description
1 polymer ?
#
loop_
_entity_poly.entity_id
_entity_poly.type
_entity_poly.pdbx_seq_one_letter_code
_entity_poly.pdbx_strand_id
1 'polypeptide(L)'
;PEFTPFKGFLTKNVSHPDWVVDTLKDGKIVFIFLWSPRCKPCDEQWNDMKSAGIVRGIEENGEIGDKYNDDVKLFSLNSRGDTGSDAINTYNPGGGTPTTVIITLVKDNETNNVRIGWYSFAGYESGSPTMSYLKNVIESAIYHYDENMSQWET
;
A
#
# COMPACT_ATOMS: atom_id res chain seq x y z
N PRO A 1 20.60 7.60 10.67
CA PRO A 1 20.51 6.12 10.54
C PRO A 1 20.57 5.74 9.07
N GLU A 2 21.32 4.68 8.74
CA GLU A 2 21.34 4.12 7.39
C GLU A 2 19.97 3.50 7.07
N PHE A 3 19.45 3.75 5.86
CA PHE A 3 18.18 3.20 5.43
C PHE A 3 18.29 1.67 5.29
N THR A 4 17.40 0.93 5.93
CA THR A 4 17.32 -0.54 5.81
C THR A 4 16.00 -0.91 5.15
N PRO A 5 16.02 -1.41 3.89
CA PRO A 5 14.81 -1.77 3.18
C PRO A 5 14.01 -2.86 3.92
N PHE A 6 12.71 -2.61 4.10
CA PHE A 6 11.73 -3.61 4.52
C PHE A 6 11.64 -4.74 3.48
N LYS A 7 11.60 -5.99 3.95
CA LYS A 7 11.60 -7.20 3.11
C LYS A 7 10.36 -8.09 3.30
N GLY A 8 9.40 -7.68 4.11
CA GLY A 8 8.23 -8.49 4.47
C GLY A 8 7.08 -8.43 3.46
N PHE A 9 7.36 -8.21 2.18
CA PHE A 9 6.34 -8.24 1.12
C PHE A 9 5.97 -9.69 0.80
N LEU A 10 4.69 -10.00 0.80
CA LEU A 10 4.13 -11.29 0.38
C LEU A 10 4.12 -11.37 -1.14
N THR A 11 4.50 -12.52 -1.71
CA THR A 11 4.54 -12.77 -3.17
C THR A 11 3.64 -13.93 -3.58
N LYS A 12 2.58 -14.21 -2.80
CA LYS A 12 1.68 -15.33 -3.08
C LYS A 12 0.99 -15.12 -4.42
N ASN A 13 0.75 -16.22 -5.14
CA ASN A 13 0.04 -16.18 -6.41
C ASN A 13 -1.45 -15.85 -6.19
N VAL A 14 -1.85 -14.62 -6.49
CA VAL A 14 -3.23 -14.13 -6.41
C VAL A 14 -3.59 -13.42 -7.72
N SER A 15 -4.88 -13.30 -8.00
CA SER A 15 -5.35 -12.50 -9.14
C SER A 15 -5.28 -11.02 -8.78
N HIS A 16 -4.22 -10.34 -9.18
CA HIS A 16 -4.11 -8.89 -9.00
C HIS A 16 -5.10 -8.16 -9.93
N PRO A 17 -5.84 -7.15 -9.43
CA PRO A 17 -6.70 -6.35 -10.27
C PRO A 17 -5.92 -5.60 -11.36
N ASP A 18 -6.50 -5.45 -12.55
CA ASP A 18 -5.85 -4.78 -13.69
C ASP A 18 -5.35 -3.37 -13.33
N TRP A 19 -6.14 -2.60 -12.59
CA TRP A 19 -5.75 -1.24 -12.17
C TRP A 19 -4.50 -1.22 -11.27
N VAL A 20 -4.19 -2.30 -10.54
CA VAL A 20 -2.94 -2.44 -9.79
C VAL A 20 -1.79 -2.68 -10.75
N VAL A 21 -1.97 -3.61 -11.70
CA VAL A 21 -0.95 -3.96 -12.69
C VAL A 21 -0.62 -2.75 -13.58
N ASP A 22 -1.64 -2.03 -14.04
CA ASP A 22 -1.49 -0.85 -14.89
C ASP A 22 -0.79 0.27 -14.14
N THR A 23 -1.12 0.50 -12.86
CA THR A 23 -0.42 1.50 -12.05
C THR A 23 1.07 1.18 -11.90
N LEU A 24 1.41 -0.10 -11.69
CA LEU A 24 2.79 -0.55 -11.63
C LEU A 24 3.50 -0.41 -12.97
N LYS A 25 2.81 -0.60 -14.11
CA LYS A 25 3.39 -0.35 -15.44
C LYS A 25 3.61 1.14 -15.71
N ASP A 26 2.77 2.00 -15.14
CA ASP A 26 2.82 3.45 -15.28
C ASP A 26 3.93 4.12 -14.44
N GLY A 27 4.79 3.34 -13.77
CA GLY A 27 5.93 3.88 -13.03
C GLY A 27 5.68 4.11 -11.54
N LYS A 28 4.54 3.66 -10.98
CA LYS A 28 4.17 3.97 -9.59
C LYS A 28 3.86 2.74 -8.76
N ILE A 29 4.28 2.76 -7.49
CA ILE A 29 3.82 1.78 -6.51
C ILE A 29 2.40 2.11 -6.05
N VAL A 30 1.66 1.10 -5.61
CA VAL A 30 0.25 1.26 -5.21
C VAL A 30 0.15 1.34 -3.70
N PHE A 31 -0.47 2.40 -3.20
CA PHE A 31 -0.92 2.54 -1.82
C PHE A 31 -2.45 2.42 -1.82
N ILE A 32 -3.00 1.45 -1.10
CA ILE A 32 -4.45 1.35 -0.86
C ILE A 32 -4.75 1.68 0.60
N PHE A 33 -5.69 2.59 0.84
CA PHE A 33 -6.29 2.81 2.15
C PHE A 33 -7.77 2.45 2.11
N LEU A 34 -8.15 1.40 2.83
CA LEU A 34 -9.51 0.90 2.91
C LEU A 34 -10.19 1.46 4.15
N TRP A 35 -11.24 2.24 3.93
CA TRP A 35 -12.04 2.90 4.97
C TRP A 35 -13.51 2.51 4.85
N SER A 36 -14.33 2.84 5.86
CA SER A 36 -15.78 2.70 5.76
C SER A 36 -16.49 3.89 6.41
N PRO A 37 -17.73 4.23 6.01
CA PRO A 37 -18.44 5.36 6.60
C PRO A 37 -18.59 5.21 8.11
N ARG A 38 -18.34 6.31 8.85
CA ARG A 38 -18.41 6.37 10.33
C ARG A 38 -17.38 5.46 11.03
N CYS A 39 -16.26 5.18 10.37
CA CYS A 39 -15.15 4.44 10.95
C CYS A 39 -14.21 5.37 11.73
N LYS A 40 -14.46 5.54 13.03
CA LYS A 40 -13.60 6.36 13.89
C LYS A 40 -12.11 5.96 13.85
N PRO A 41 -11.74 4.66 13.88
CA PRO A 41 -10.33 4.27 13.77
C PRO A 41 -9.71 4.60 12.40
N CYS A 42 -10.52 4.67 11.35
CA CYS A 42 -10.06 5.12 10.03
C CYS A 42 -9.69 6.60 10.12
N ASP A 43 -10.61 7.45 10.62
CA ASP A 43 -10.38 8.88 10.77
C ASP A 43 -9.10 9.18 11.58
N GLU A 44 -8.88 8.43 12.66
CA GLU A 44 -7.68 8.53 13.51
C GLU A 44 -6.42 8.18 12.71
N GLN A 45 -6.38 7.03 12.04
CA GLN A 45 -5.24 6.62 11.22
C GLN A 45 -4.97 7.60 10.08
N TRP A 46 -6.01 8.10 9.41
CA TRP A 46 -5.88 9.07 8.33
C TRP A 46 -5.26 10.38 8.82
N ASN A 47 -5.68 10.88 9.98
CA ASN A 47 -5.12 12.09 10.57
C ASN A 47 -3.66 11.91 11.01
N ASP A 48 -3.27 10.72 11.47
CA ASP A 48 -1.88 10.40 11.75
C ASP A 48 -1.03 10.38 10.48
N MET A 49 -1.49 9.72 9.41
CA MET A 49 -0.82 9.70 8.11
C MET A 49 -0.67 11.11 7.54
N LYS A 50 -1.71 11.94 7.71
CA LYS A 50 -1.72 13.34 7.29
C LYS A 50 -0.72 14.19 8.08
N SER A 51 -0.70 14.05 9.41
CA SER A 51 0.28 14.72 10.29
C SER A 51 1.71 14.29 9.97
N ALA A 52 1.88 13.05 9.50
CA ALA A 52 3.15 12.52 9.05
C ALA A 52 3.52 12.95 7.61
N GLY A 53 2.64 13.63 6.87
CA GLY A 53 2.85 14.06 5.48
C GLY A 53 2.77 12.94 4.45
N ILE A 54 2.15 11.80 4.80
CA ILE A 54 1.97 10.64 3.91
C ILE A 54 0.78 10.87 2.98
N VAL A 55 -0.30 11.48 3.50
CA VAL A 55 -1.53 11.77 2.75
C VAL A 55 -1.99 13.21 2.98
N ARG A 56 -2.91 13.69 2.14
CA ARG A 56 -3.61 14.98 2.30
C ARG A 56 -5.09 14.85 1.94
N GLY A 57 -5.91 15.81 2.40
CA GLY A 57 -7.36 15.78 2.22
C GLY A 57 -8.09 14.93 3.28
N ILE A 58 -9.24 14.37 2.90
CA ILE A 58 -10.05 13.45 3.72
C ILE A 58 -10.06 12.07 3.08
N GLU A 59 -10.43 11.02 3.83
CA GLU A 59 -10.40 9.64 3.33
C GLU A 59 -11.14 9.46 2.00
N GLU A 60 -12.31 10.08 1.85
CA GLU A 60 -13.17 9.88 0.68
C GLU A 60 -12.57 10.35 -0.65
N ASN A 61 -11.75 11.40 -0.62
CA ASN A 61 -11.15 12.01 -1.82
C ASN A 61 -9.66 12.35 -1.61
N GLY A 62 -9.01 11.58 -0.76
CA GLY A 62 -7.67 11.87 -0.30
C GLY A 62 -6.62 11.61 -1.35
N GLU A 63 -5.52 12.34 -1.24
CA GLU A 63 -4.39 12.24 -2.14
C GLU A 63 -3.12 11.88 -1.37
N ILE A 64 -2.14 11.34 -2.06
CA ILE A 64 -0.82 11.14 -1.47
C ILE A 64 -0.18 12.49 -1.17
N GLY A 65 0.63 12.56 -0.10
CA GLY A 65 1.40 13.75 0.24
C GLY A 65 2.50 14.02 -0.79
N ASP A 66 2.88 15.31 -0.89
CA ASP A 66 3.78 15.81 -1.95
C ASP A 66 5.12 15.06 -2.03
N LYS A 67 5.63 14.59 -0.90
CA LYS A 67 6.89 13.82 -0.82
C LYS A 67 6.87 12.56 -1.71
N TYR A 68 5.71 11.94 -1.88
CA TYR A 68 5.56 10.64 -2.53
C TYR A 68 4.74 10.73 -3.83
N ASN A 69 4.39 11.94 -4.28
CA ASN A 69 3.45 12.15 -5.38
C ASN A 69 3.93 11.59 -6.72
N ASP A 70 5.24 11.59 -6.95
CA ASP A 70 5.83 11.13 -8.20
C ASP A 70 5.90 9.60 -8.25
N ASP A 71 6.15 8.94 -7.12
CA ASP A 71 6.43 7.50 -7.05
C ASP A 71 5.23 6.64 -6.60
N VAL A 72 4.23 7.25 -5.96
CA VAL A 72 3.15 6.52 -5.29
C VAL A 72 1.79 6.97 -5.81
N LYS A 73 0.94 5.99 -6.15
CA LYS A 73 -0.47 6.22 -6.42
C LYS A 73 -1.31 5.76 -5.22
N LEU A 74 -2.01 6.70 -4.59
CA LEU A 74 -2.97 6.40 -3.54
C LEU A 74 -4.35 6.05 -4.12
N PHE A 75 -4.92 4.95 -3.64
CA PHE A 75 -6.31 4.56 -3.80
C PHE A 75 -6.97 4.52 -2.43
N SER A 76 -7.71 5.56 -2.09
CA SER A 76 -8.52 5.59 -0.87
C SER A 76 -9.91 5.06 -1.18
N LEU A 77 -10.24 3.86 -0.72
CA LEU A 77 -11.39 3.08 -1.16
C LEU A 77 -12.36 2.80 0.00
N ASN A 78 -13.65 2.99 -0.25
CA ASN A 78 -14.68 2.48 0.64
C ASN A 78 -14.70 0.94 0.53
N SER A 79 -14.42 0.25 1.64
CA SER A 79 -14.33 -1.21 1.72
C SER A 79 -15.63 -1.94 1.41
N ARG A 80 -16.77 -1.24 1.43
CA ARG A 80 -18.09 -1.77 1.08
C ARG A 80 -18.46 -1.59 -0.39
N GLY A 81 -17.69 -0.80 -1.15
CA GLY A 81 -17.84 -0.71 -2.60
C GLY A 81 -17.08 -1.83 -3.30
N ASP A 82 -17.49 -2.17 -4.52
CA ASP A 82 -16.96 -3.33 -5.28
C ASP A 82 -15.42 -3.35 -5.32
N THR A 83 -14.79 -2.25 -5.75
CA THR A 83 -13.32 -2.15 -5.82
C THR A 83 -12.64 -2.30 -4.46
N GLY A 84 -13.22 -1.74 -3.40
CA GLY A 84 -12.68 -1.85 -2.04
C GLY A 84 -12.84 -3.26 -1.48
N SER A 85 -13.96 -3.92 -1.78
CA SER A 85 -14.22 -5.30 -1.38
C SER A 85 -13.28 -6.28 -2.09
N ASP A 86 -13.04 -6.08 -3.38
CA ASP A 86 -12.09 -6.91 -4.13
C ASP A 86 -10.66 -6.73 -3.61
N ALA A 87 -10.26 -5.49 -3.32
CA ALA A 87 -8.95 -5.19 -2.75
C ALA A 87 -8.74 -5.85 -1.37
N ILE A 88 -9.72 -5.77 -0.46
CA ILE A 88 -9.58 -6.40 0.86
C ILE A 88 -9.54 -7.92 0.74
N ASN A 89 -10.38 -8.52 -0.11
CA ASN A 89 -10.40 -9.97 -0.30
C ASN A 89 -9.11 -10.52 -0.92
N THR A 90 -8.47 -9.72 -1.78
CA THR A 90 -7.22 -10.11 -2.45
C THR A 90 -6.02 -9.97 -1.52
N TYR A 91 -5.88 -8.80 -0.89
CA TYR A 91 -4.64 -8.43 -0.22
C TYR A 91 -4.64 -8.67 1.29
N ASN A 92 -5.81 -8.67 1.93
CA ASN A 92 -5.96 -8.88 3.37
C ASN A 92 -7.25 -9.65 3.71
N PRO A 93 -7.40 -10.90 3.23
CA PRO A 93 -8.63 -11.67 3.40
C PRO A 93 -8.99 -11.86 4.88
N GLY A 94 -10.25 -11.53 5.23
CA GLY A 94 -10.73 -11.53 6.62
C GLY A 94 -10.36 -10.28 7.43
N GLY A 95 -9.68 -9.31 6.82
CA GLY A 95 -9.38 -8.01 7.41
C GLY A 95 -10.62 -7.12 7.58
N GLY A 96 -10.44 -5.99 8.26
CA GLY A 96 -11.47 -4.98 8.49
C GLY A 96 -11.02 -3.58 8.11
N THR A 97 -11.80 -2.57 8.48
CA THR A 97 -11.39 -1.16 8.31
C THR A 97 -10.90 -0.55 9.62
N PRO A 98 -9.83 0.26 9.61
CA PRO A 98 -9.01 0.58 8.44
C PRO A 98 -8.13 -0.60 8.02
N THR A 99 -7.84 -0.72 6.72
CA THR A 99 -6.76 -1.58 6.20
C THR A 99 -5.88 -0.75 5.29
N THR A 100 -4.57 -0.90 5.43
CA THR A 100 -3.60 -0.32 4.50
C THR A 100 -2.92 -1.44 3.72
N VAL A 101 -2.70 -1.22 2.43
CA VAL A 101 -1.96 -2.13 1.55
C VAL A 101 -0.92 -1.34 0.76
N ILE A 102 0.32 -1.80 0.76
CA ILE A 102 1.41 -1.26 -0.07
C ILE A 102 1.83 -2.35 -1.04
N ILE A 103 1.77 -2.08 -2.35
CA ILE A 103 2.05 -3.05 -3.41
C ILE A 103 3.17 -2.51 -4.29
N THR A 104 4.15 -3.36 -4.59
CA THR A 104 5.35 -3.03 -5.37
C THR A 104 5.86 -4.27 -6.14
N LEU A 105 7.00 -4.13 -6.82
CA LEU A 105 7.72 -5.22 -7.47
C LEU A 105 8.88 -5.66 -6.58
N VAL A 106 8.96 -6.96 -6.30
CA VAL A 106 10.04 -7.55 -5.48
C VAL A 106 10.60 -8.79 -6.16
N LYS A 107 11.86 -9.12 -5.87
CA LYS A 107 12.40 -10.46 -6.18
C LYS A 107 11.83 -11.49 -5.23
N ASP A 108 11.17 -12.48 -5.80
CA ASP A 108 10.67 -13.63 -5.07
C ASP A 108 11.85 -14.49 -4.59
N ASN A 109 11.93 -14.74 -3.27
CA ASN A 109 13.08 -15.42 -2.68
C ASN A 109 13.23 -16.88 -3.15
N GLU A 110 12.14 -17.51 -3.61
CA GLU A 110 12.14 -18.92 -4.01
C GLU A 110 12.53 -19.06 -5.49
N THR A 111 11.98 -18.20 -6.34
CA THR A 111 12.14 -18.30 -7.80
C THR A 111 13.19 -17.33 -8.36
N ASN A 112 13.60 -16.33 -7.59
CA ASN A 112 14.48 -15.23 -8.00
C ASN A 112 13.90 -14.36 -9.15
N ASN A 113 12.65 -14.58 -9.53
CA ASN A 113 11.93 -13.79 -10.52
C ASN A 113 11.30 -12.56 -9.87
N VAL A 114 11.17 -11.48 -10.63
CA VAL A 114 10.42 -10.30 -10.18
C VAL A 114 8.92 -10.62 -10.18
N ARG A 115 8.25 -10.33 -9.07
CA ARG A 115 6.81 -10.52 -8.87
C ARG A 115 6.19 -9.29 -8.21
N ILE A 116 4.87 -9.17 -8.36
CA ILE A 116 4.09 -8.26 -7.54
C ILE A 116 4.13 -8.76 -6.10
N GLY A 117 4.62 -7.91 -5.19
CA GLY A 117 4.66 -8.15 -3.76
C GLY A 117 3.82 -7.12 -3.01
N TRP A 118 3.20 -7.51 -1.89
CA TRP A 118 2.44 -6.57 -1.06
C TRP A 118 2.66 -6.76 0.43
N TYR A 119 2.47 -5.67 1.16
CA TYR A 119 2.36 -5.66 2.61
C TYR A 119 1.02 -5.08 2.99
N SER A 120 0.32 -5.71 3.92
CA SER A 120 -0.97 -5.24 4.42
C SER A 120 -1.08 -5.38 5.92
N PHE A 121 -1.82 -4.46 6.54
CA PHE A 121 -2.24 -4.56 7.93
C PHE A 121 -3.65 -4.01 8.11
N ALA A 122 -4.41 -4.63 9.01
CA ALA A 122 -5.73 -4.18 9.43
C ALA A 122 -5.67 -3.64 10.85
N GLY A 123 -6.51 -2.64 11.12
CA GLY A 123 -6.68 -2.05 12.43
C GLY A 123 -5.67 -0.92 12.69
N TYR A 124 -6.12 0.00 13.54
CA TYR A 124 -5.30 1.04 14.14
C TYR A 124 -5.21 0.72 15.63
N GLU A 125 -4.50 -0.35 15.99
CA GLU A 125 -4.29 -0.67 17.40
C GLU A 125 -3.09 0.12 17.93
N SER A 126 -3.38 1.12 18.78
CA SER A 126 -2.37 1.84 19.59
C SER A 126 -1.15 2.33 18.80
N GLY A 127 -1.34 2.87 17.60
CA GLY A 127 -0.25 3.42 16.77
C GLY A 127 0.65 2.36 16.13
N SER A 128 0.15 1.14 15.91
CA SER A 128 0.87 0.07 15.19
C SER A 128 0.25 -0.19 13.80
N PRO A 129 1.07 -0.19 12.72
CA PRO A 129 2.46 0.24 12.70
C PRO A 129 2.58 1.75 12.95
N THR A 130 3.71 2.17 13.52
CA THR A 130 3.99 3.60 13.71
C THR A 130 4.10 4.31 12.37
N MET A 131 3.83 5.61 12.32
CA MET A 131 3.98 6.37 11.06
C MET A 131 5.41 6.31 10.50
N SER A 132 6.42 6.22 11.35
CA SER A 132 7.81 6.00 10.92
C SER A 132 8.01 4.62 10.28
N TYR A 133 7.35 3.58 10.81
CA TYR A 133 7.38 2.25 10.21
C TYR A 133 6.64 2.25 8.87
N LEU A 134 5.46 2.86 8.79
CA LEU A 134 4.72 2.98 7.53
C LEU A 134 5.54 3.73 6.47
N LYS A 135 6.19 4.85 6.83
CA LYS A 135 7.13 5.55 5.94
C LYS A 135 8.24 4.64 5.44
N ASN A 136 8.85 3.86 6.33
CA ASN A 136 9.88 2.90 5.93
C ASN A 136 9.34 1.86 4.93
N VAL A 137 8.11 1.36 5.14
CA VAL A 137 7.49 0.42 4.19
C VAL A 137 7.28 1.08 2.82
N ILE A 138 6.78 2.31 2.77
CA ILE A 138 6.58 3.06 1.52
C ILE A 138 7.91 3.30 0.81
N GLU A 139 8.92 3.80 1.52
CA GLU A 139 10.25 4.07 0.98
C GLU A 139 10.93 2.79 0.49
N SER A 140 10.72 1.67 1.20
CA SER A 140 11.19 0.36 0.76
C SER A 140 10.45 -0.14 -0.47
N ALA A 141 9.15 0.13 -0.56
CA ALA A 141 8.37 -0.23 -1.73
C ALA A 141 8.86 0.50 -2.98
N ILE A 142 9.14 1.80 -2.88
CA ILE A 142 9.74 2.60 -3.96
C ILE A 142 11.11 2.02 -4.33
N TYR A 143 11.98 1.80 -3.34
CA TYR A 143 13.30 1.20 -3.57
C TYR A 143 13.23 -0.14 -4.33
N HIS A 144 12.37 -1.06 -3.89
CA HIS A 144 12.23 -2.35 -4.57
C HIS A 144 11.63 -2.21 -5.96
N TYR A 145 10.71 -1.27 -6.16
CA TYR A 145 10.17 -1.00 -7.50
C TYR A 145 11.29 -0.60 -8.47
N ASP A 146 12.10 0.39 -8.10
CA ASP A 146 13.17 0.92 -8.94
C ASP A 146 14.22 -0.15 -9.29
N GLU A 147 14.58 -0.99 -8.32
CA GLU A 147 15.55 -2.06 -8.51
C GLU A 147 15.05 -3.19 -9.43
N ASN A 148 13.73 -3.41 -9.48
CA ASN A 148 13.14 -4.61 -10.08
C ASN A 148 12.35 -4.34 -11.36
N MET A 149 11.87 -3.11 -11.60
CA MET A 149 10.99 -2.78 -12.73
C MET A 149 11.60 -3.17 -14.09
N SER A 150 12.90 -2.96 -14.28
CA SER A 150 13.60 -3.33 -15.53
C SER A 150 13.62 -4.84 -15.84
N GLN A 151 13.35 -5.68 -14.84
CA GLN A 151 13.38 -7.15 -14.93
C GLN A 151 11.97 -7.76 -14.83
N TRP A 152 10.92 -6.93 -14.71
CA TRP A 152 9.55 -7.43 -14.56
C TRP A 152 8.97 -7.84 -15.91
N GLU A 153 8.88 -9.16 -16.13
CA GLU A 153 8.19 -9.75 -17.26
C GLU A 153 6.68 -9.87 -16.95
N THR A 154 5.86 -9.12 -17.69
CA THR A 154 4.39 -9.06 -17.52
C THR A 154 3.65 -10.07 -18.38
#